data_AF-A0A835I316-F1
#
_entry.id   AF-A0A835I316-F1
#
_cell.length_a   1.000
_cell.length_b   1.000
_cell.length_c   1.000
_cell.angle_alpha   90.00
_cell.angle_beta   90.00
_cell.angle_gamma   90.00
#
_symmetry.space_group_name_H-M   'P 1'
#
loop_
_entity.id
_entity.type
_entity.pdbx_description
1 polymer ?
#
loop_
_entity_poly.entity_id
_entity_poly.type
_entity_poly.pdbx_seq_one_letter_code
_entity_poly.pdbx_strand_id
1 'polypeptide(L)'
;KGRNAHVPYRDSKLTRILQPSLGGNARTAIICTISPAQSHVEQTRNTLLFASCAKEVATNAHVNVVISDKALMEKEIKEPTRQRDLAQSQLEDLLKVVGDDKASRHVAVIDKPTKSVPQNAWEDDNSLTEISGMTQSYGALELKLQDVQKTIDCLVNPYPEE
;
A
#
# COMPACT_ATOMS: atom_id res chain seq x y z
N LYS A 1 33.88 10.44 0.56
CA LYS A 1 33.23 11.75 0.86
C LYS A 1 31.83 11.44 1.39
N GLY A 2 31.44 12.04 2.52
CA GLY A 2 30.50 11.46 3.52
C GLY A 2 29.14 11.01 2.98
N ARG A 3 28.77 9.78 3.32
CA ARG A 3 27.54 9.08 2.88
C ARG A 3 26.25 9.56 3.55
N ASN A 4 26.31 10.63 4.35
CA ASN A 4 25.16 11.21 5.09
C ASN A 4 25.15 12.74 4.96
N ALA A 5 25.21 13.27 3.73
CA ALA A 5 25.03 14.71 3.53
C ALA A 5 23.59 15.11 3.89
N HIS A 6 23.43 16.19 4.65
CA HIS A 6 22.12 16.71 5.03
C HIS A 6 21.35 17.12 3.77
N VAL A 7 20.23 16.43 3.49
CA VAL A 7 19.32 16.81 2.41
C VAL A 7 18.36 17.89 2.93
N PRO A 8 18.33 19.09 2.31
CA PRO A 8 17.66 20.25 2.88
C PRO A 8 16.14 20.27 2.62
N TYR A 9 15.42 19.23 3.06
CA TYR A 9 13.95 19.18 2.92
C TYR A 9 13.24 20.32 3.66
N ARG A 10 13.93 20.99 4.61
CA ARG A 10 13.39 22.07 5.44
C ARG A 10 13.43 23.45 4.79
N ASP A 11 14.09 23.61 3.65
CA ASP A 11 14.21 24.92 2.98
C ASP A 11 12.86 25.42 2.45
N SER A 12 11.92 24.51 2.17
CA SER A 12 10.56 24.88 1.82
C SER A 12 9.52 23.97 2.48
N LYS A 13 8.30 24.50 2.66
CA LYS A 13 7.16 23.71 3.14
C LYS A 13 6.82 22.58 2.16
N LEU A 14 6.97 22.83 0.86
CA LEU A 14 6.68 21.84 -0.18
C LEU A 14 7.61 20.63 -0.09
N THR A 15 8.93 20.87 -0.03
CA THR A 15 9.93 19.80 0.10
C THR A 15 9.82 19.04 1.42
N ARG A 16 9.28 19.68 2.47
CA ARG A 16 9.01 19.03 3.75
C ARG A 16 7.81 18.08 3.66
N ILE A 17 6.75 18.49 2.97
CA ILE A 17 5.59 17.62 2.72
C ILE A 17 5.97 16.47 1.79
N LEU A 18 6.78 16.74 0.77
CA LEU A 18 7.24 15.76 -0.23
C LEU A 18 8.41 14.88 0.24
N GLN A 19 8.91 15.07 1.47
CA GLN A 19 10.04 14.30 1.97
C GLN A 19 9.87 12.77 1.86
N PRO A 20 8.68 12.18 2.14
CA PRO A 20 8.45 10.74 1.91
C PRO A 20 8.58 10.34 0.44
N SER A 21 8.20 11.22 -0.49
CA SER A 21 8.26 10.99 -1.94
C SER A 21 9.67 11.15 -2.54
N LEU A 22 10.49 12.03 -1.97
CA LEU A 22 11.82 12.37 -2.50
C LEU A 22 12.95 11.49 -1.95
N GLY A 23 12.64 10.40 -1.26
CA GLY A 23 13.65 9.51 -0.66
C GLY A 23 13.17 8.67 0.53
N GLY A 24 11.86 8.65 0.82
CA GLY A 24 11.29 7.89 1.92
C GLY A 24 10.39 6.74 1.45
N ASN A 25 9.34 6.48 2.23
CA ASN A 25 8.34 5.47 1.93
C ASN A 25 7.26 6.02 0.98
N ALA A 26 7.54 6.00 -0.33
CA ALA A 26 6.53 6.25 -1.35
C ALA A 26 6.96 5.70 -2.71
N ARG A 27 5.97 5.38 -3.55
CA ARG A 27 6.17 5.22 -5.00
C ARG A 27 5.93 6.57 -5.65
N THR A 28 6.93 7.11 -6.33
CA THR A 28 6.88 8.48 -6.84
C THR A 28 7.03 8.50 -8.34
N ALA A 29 6.15 9.24 -9.00
CA ALA A 29 6.23 9.54 -10.43
C ALA A 29 6.29 11.07 -10.57
N ILE A 30 7.13 11.54 -11.49
CA ILE A 30 7.26 12.96 -11.81
C ILE A 30 6.85 13.12 -13.28
N ILE A 31 5.89 14.02 -13.53
CA ILE A 31 5.46 14.35 -14.89
C ILE A 31 6.09 15.69 -15.25
N CYS A 32 7.01 15.66 -16.20
CA CYS A 32 7.63 16.86 -16.73
C CYS A 32 6.80 17.38 -17.90
N THR A 33 6.22 18.56 -17.74
CA THR A 33 5.51 19.26 -18.81
C THR A 33 6.45 20.24 -19.50
N ILE A 34 6.68 20.02 -20.80
CA ILE A 34 7.65 20.80 -21.58
C ILE A 34 6.97 21.43 -22.80
N SER A 35 7.55 22.52 -23.29
CA SER A 35 7.10 23.18 -24.51
C SER A 35 7.99 22.76 -25.68
N PRO A 36 7.42 22.39 -26.84
CA PRO A 36 8.19 22.07 -28.03
C PRO A 36 8.65 23.30 -28.81
N ALA A 37 8.29 24.52 -28.38
CA ALA A 37 8.65 25.75 -29.08
C ALA A 37 10.15 26.04 -28.97
N GLN A 38 10.77 26.48 -30.09
CA GLN A 38 12.19 26.82 -30.15
C GLN A 38 12.59 27.90 -29.12
N SER A 39 11.66 28.84 -28.84
CA SER A 39 11.86 29.90 -27.84
C SER A 39 12.01 29.38 -26.40
N HIS A 40 11.63 28.13 -26.13
CA HIS A 40 11.66 27.52 -24.80
C HIS A 40 12.70 26.42 -24.65
N VAL A 41 13.60 26.26 -25.63
CA VAL A 41 14.61 25.18 -25.64
C VAL A 41 15.44 25.14 -24.35
N GLU A 42 15.89 26.27 -23.84
CA GLU A 42 16.68 26.31 -22.59
C GLU A 42 15.89 25.82 -21.37
N GLN A 43 14.61 26.21 -21.26
CA GLN A 43 13.75 25.81 -20.15
C GLN A 43 13.38 24.32 -20.22
N THR A 44 13.10 23.85 -21.44
CA THR A 44 12.90 22.42 -21.70
C THR A 44 14.15 21.63 -21.33
N ARG A 45 15.34 22.09 -21.71
CA ARG A 45 16.61 21.46 -21.33
C ARG A 45 16.81 21.39 -19.82
N ASN A 46 16.56 22.48 -19.08
CA ASN A 46 16.67 22.49 -17.62
C ASN A 46 15.70 21.51 -16.95
N THR A 47 14.47 21.43 -17.47
CA THR A 47 13.46 20.48 -16.97
C THR A 47 13.89 19.03 -17.19
N LEU A 48 14.47 18.73 -18.35
CA LEU A 48 14.95 17.38 -18.69
C LEU A 48 16.18 16.98 -17.87
N LEU A 49 17.09 17.91 -17.61
CA LEU A 49 18.22 17.66 -16.72
C LEU A 49 17.75 17.33 -15.30
N PHE A 50 16.77 18.10 -14.79
CA PHE A 50 16.12 17.78 -13.52
C PHE A 50 15.49 16.37 -13.55
N ALA A 51 14.76 16.02 -14.61
CA ALA A 51 14.13 14.71 -14.75
C ALA A 51 15.16 13.56 -14.74
N SER A 52 16.30 13.76 -15.41
CA SER A 52 17.41 12.80 -15.43
C SER A 52 17.95 12.55 -14.03
N CYS A 53 18.23 13.61 -13.26
CA CYS A 53 18.67 13.47 -11.87
C CYS A 53 17.59 12.86 -10.97
N ALA A 54 16.32 13.26 -11.15
CA ALA A 54 15.22 12.79 -10.33
C ALA A 54 14.92 11.30 -10.57
N LYS A 55 15.15 10.79 -11.78
CA LYS A 55 15.05 9.37 -12.13
C LYS A 55 16.02 8.49 -11.33
N GLU A 56 17.18 9.02 -10.96
CA GLU A 56 18.21 8.29 -10.19
C GLU A 56 17.90 8.21 -8.69
N VAL A 57 16.91 8.96 -8.21
CA VAL A 57 16.52 8.96 -6.79
C VAL A 57 15.81 7.65 -6.45
N ALA A 58 16.48 6.82 -5.65
CA ALA A 58 15.89 5.58 -5.14
C ALA A 58 14.99 5.84 -3.91
N THR A 59 13.77 5.31 -3.94
CA THR A 59 12.85 5.29 -2.79
C THR A 59 12.67 3.87 -2.26
N ASN A 60 12.36 3.74 -0.96
CA ASN A 60 12.14 2.45 -0.29
C ASN A 60 10.68 2.32 0.14
N ALA A 61 9.81 2.05 -0.84
CA ALA A 61 8.37 1.95 -0.62
C ALA A 61 7.97 0.64 0.08
N HIS A 62 7.15 0.74 1.12
CA HIS A 62 6.57 -0.36 1.89
C HIS A 62 5.13 -0.04 2.30
N VAL A 63 4.30 -1.07 2.46
CA VAL A 63 2.91 -0.91 2.89
C VAL A 63 2.86 -0.46 4.34
N ASN A 64 2.20 0.67 4.61
CA ASN A 64 1.98 1.16 5.97
C ASN A 64 0.90 0.30 6.64
N VAL A 65 1.32 -0.68 7.44
CA VAL A 65 0.40 -1.48 8.25
C VAL A 65 0.17 -0.77 9.58
N VAL A 66 -1.04 -0.26 9.79
CA VAL A 66 -1.47 0.23 11.10
C VAL A 66 -2.05 -0.95 11.86
N ILE A 67 -1.28 -1.55 12.76
CA ILE A 67 -1.81 -2.55 13.68
C ILE A 67 -2.51 -1.79 14.80
N SER A 68 -3.84 -1.87 14.84
CA SER A 68 -4.60 -1.28 15.95
C SER A 68 -4.30 -2.04 17.24
N ASP A 69 -4.27 -1.34 18.36
CA ASP A 69 -4.08 -1.97 19.68
C ASP A 69 -5.10 -3.09 19.91
N LYS A 70 -6.32 -2.93 19.39
CA LYS A 70 -7.36 -3.96 19.38
C LYS A 70 -6.93 -5.22 18.62
N ALA A 71 -6.28 -5.09 17.47
CA ALA A 71 -5.78 -6.22 16.68
C ALA A 71 -4.55 -6.89 17.32
N LEU A 72 -3.71 -6.13 18.04
CA LEU A 72 -2.66 -6.70 18.89
C LEU A 72 -3.27 -7.49 20.06
N MET A 73 -4.23 -6.88 20.75
CA MET A 73 -4.89 -7.46 21.91
C MET A 73 -5.73 -8.69 21.53
N GLU A 74 -6.42 -8.68 20.38
CA GLU A 74 -7.13 -9.85 19.85
C GLU A 74 -6.19 -11.02 19.53
N LYS A 75 -4.98 -10.74 19.03
CA LYS A 75 -3.96 -11.79 18.81
C LYS A 75 -3.46 -12.37 20.13
N GLU A 76 -3.25 -11.54 21.14
CA GLU A 76 -2.78 -11.97 22.48
C GLU A 76 -3.87 -12.68 23.30
N ILE A 77 -5.14 -12.31 23.15
CA ILE A 77 -6.28 -12.89 23.89
C ILE A 77 -6.72 -14.24 23.30
N LYS A 78 -6.42 -14.52 22.03
CA LYS A 78 -6.92 -15.72 21.34
C LYS A 78 -6.45 -17.03 21.96
N GLU A 79 -5.16 -17.14 22.28
CA GLU A 79 -4.58 -18.33 22.90
C GLU A 79 -5.09 -18.60 24.33
N PRO A 80 -5.08 -17.64 25.27
CA PRO A 80 -5.58 -17.87 26.63
C PRO A 80 -7.09 -18.13 26.66
N THR A 81 -7.87 -17.59 25.71
CA THR A 81 -9.31 -17.88 25.60
C THR A 81 -9.54 -19.34 25.20
N ARG A 82 -8.78 -19.83 24.20
CA ARG A 82 -8.88 -21.22 23.73
C ARG A 82 -8.56 -22.24 24.83
N GLN A 83 -7.59 -21.93 25.69
CA GLN A 83 -7.23 -22.78 26.83
C GLN A 83 -8.35 -22.81 27.89
N ARG A 84 -8.96 -21.65 28.19
CA ARG A 84 -10.12 -21.58 29.10
C ARG A 84 -11.29 -22.41 28.58
N ASP A 85 -11.64 -22.26 27.31
CA ASP A 85 -12.78 -22.96 26.71
C ASP A 85 -12.57 -24.49 26.73
N LEU A 86 -11.34 -24.96 26.45
CA LEU A 86 -11.00 -26.37 26.52
C LEU A 86 -11.13 -26.93 27.95
N ALA A 87 -10.56 -26.22 28.93
CA ALA A 87 -10.63 -26.63 30.32
C ALA A 87 -12.08 -26.63 30.85
N GLN A 88 -12.89 -25.66 30.44
CA GLN A 88 -14.32 -25.61 30.77
C GLN A 88 -15.09 -26.78 30.16
N SER A 89 -14.84 -27.11 28.88
CA SER A 89 -15.46 -28.28 28.23
C SER A 89 -15.10 -29.59 28.94
N GLN A 90 -13.83 -29.76 29.32
CA GLN A 90 -13.38 -30.94 30.06
C GLN A 90 -14.07 -31.07 31.42
N LEU A 91 -14.25 -29.94 32.14
CA LEU A 91 -14.97 -29.92 33.41
C LEU A 91 -16.45 -30.25 33.22
N GLU A 92 -17.11 -29.71 32.19
CA GLU A 92 -18.51 -30.02 31.88
C GLU A 92 -18.72 -31.49 31.51
N ASP A 93 -17.80 -32.10 30.76
CA ASP A 93 -17.87 -33.52 30.42
C ASP A 93 -17.69 -34.41 31.66
N LEU A 94 -16.77 -34.06 32.57
CA LEU A 94 -16.61 -34.78 33.84
C LEU A 94 -17.84 -34.62 34.75
N LEU A 95 -18.47 -33.44 34.78
CA LEU A 95 -19.69 -33.20 35.54
C LEU A 95 -20.89 -34.02 35.02
N LYS A 96 -20.94 -34.32 33.73
CA LYS A 96 -21.97 -35.20 33.14
C LYS A 96 -21.74 -36.67 33.49
N VAL A 97 -20.49 -37.12 33.59
CA VAL A 97 -20.15 -38.51 33.93
C VAL A 97 -20.34 -38.81 35.43
N VAL A 98 -20.23 -37.79 36.29
CA VAL A 98 -20.50 -37.92 37.74
C VAL A 98 -22.00 -37.75 38.07
N GLY A 99 -22.84 -37.46 37.08
CA GLY A 99 -24.22 -37.02 37.26
C GLY A 99 -25.33 -38.07 37.20
N ASP A 100 -25.03 -39.36 37.08
CA ASP A 100 -26.07 -40.42 37.06
C ASP A 100 -26.09 -41.21 38.37
N ASP A 101 -26.42 -40.52 39.47
CA ASP A 101 -27.05 -41.16 40.63
C ASP A 101 -27.92 -40.14 41.40
N LYS A 102 -29.23 -40.22 41.11
CA LYS A 102 -30.40 -39.78 41.91
C LYS A 102 -31.08 -38.44 41.54
N ALA A 103 -32.30 -38.66 41.02
CA ALA A 103 -33.54 -37.93 41.30
C ALA A 103 -33.71 -36.48 40.77
N SER A 104 -34.55 -36.40 39.74
CA SER A 104 -35.67 -35.46 39.59
C SER A 104 -35.61 -34.20 40.46
N ARG A 105 -35.28 -33.06 39.83
CA ARG A 105 -35.89 -31.76 40.12
C ARG A 105 -35.61 -30.78 38.98
N HIS A 106 -36.70 -30.20 38.53
CA HIS A 106 -36.84 -29.15 37.53
C HIS A 106 -35.85 -27.99 37.76
N VAL A 107 -34.98 -27.70 36.77
CA VAL A 107 -34.35 -26.38 36.62
C VAL A 107 -34.38 -26.03 35.14
N ALA A 108 -35.05 -24.93 34.83
CA ALA A 108 -35.20 -24.38 33.50
C ALA A 108 -33.84 -24.19 32.82
N VAL A 109 -33.69 -24.76 31.63
CA VAL A 109 -32.66 -24.35 30.68
C VAL A 109 -33.03 -22.92 30.29
N ILE A 110 -32.26 -21.94 30.78
CA ILE A 110 -32.29 -20.60 30.20
C ILE A 110 -31.71 -20.74 28.79
N ASP A 111 -32.58 -20.55 27.81
CA ASP A 111 -32.28 -20.50 26.40
C ASP A 111 -31.00 -19.68 26.14
N LYS A 112 -30.08 -20.25 25.38
CA LYS A 112 -29.00 -19.48 24.77
C LYS A 112 -29.66 -18.45 23.84
N PRO A 113 -29.40 -17.14 23.97
CA PRO A 113 -29.86 -16.20 22.97
C PRO A 113 -29.05 -16.45 21.69
N THR A 114 -29.71 -17.08 20.73
CA THR A 114 -29.36 -17.08 19.31
C THR A 114 -29.29 -15.63 18.86
N LYS A 115 -28.08 -15.06 18.78
CA LYS A 115 -27.85 -13.84 18.01
C LYS A 115 -27.38 -14.25 16.62
N SER A 116 -28.37 -14.37 15.74
CA SER A 116 -28.20 -14.12 14.32
C SER A 116 -27.52 -12.77 14.15
N VAL A 117 -26.26 -12.78 13.72
CA VAL A 117 -25.61 -11.60 13.16
C VAL A 117 -25.87 -11.67 11.65
N PRO A 118 -26.46 -10.62 11.03
CA PRO A 118 -26.63 -10.60 9.60
C PRO A 118 -25.25 -10.57 8.94
N GLN A 119 -25.12 -11.41 7.91
CA GLN A 119 -23.96 -11.51 7.07
C GLN A 119 -24.03 -10.37 6.04
N ASN A 120 -23.47 -9.21 6.38
CA ASN A 120 -23.08 -8.23 5.37
C ASN A 120 -21.70 -8.62 4.86
N ALA A 121 -21.71 -9.61 3.96
CA ALA A 121 -20.67 -9.79 2.96
C ALA A 121 -20.72 -8.56 2.04
N TRP A 122 -19.72 -7.70 2.14
CA TRP A 122 -19.39 -6.84 1.02
C TRP A 122 -18.67 -7.76 0.04
N GLU A 123 -19.42 -8.23 -0.95
CA GLU A 123 -18.85 -8.91 -2.09
C GLU A 123 -17.95 -7.91 -2.81
N ASP A 124 -16.64 -8.17 -2.75
CA ASP A 124 -15.62 -7.48 -3.53
C ASP A 124 -15.78 -7.84 -5.01
N ASP A 125 -16.80 -7.31 -5.68
CA ASP A 125 -16.86 -7.26 -7.13
C ASP A 125 -16.06 -6.06 -7.64
N ASN A 126 -14.76 -6.04 -7.34
CA ASN A 126 -13.81 -5.27 -8.15
C ASN A 126 -13.24 -6.20 -9.22
N SER A 127 -14.08 -6.45 -10.22
CA SER A 127 -13.78 -7.23 -11.41
C SER A 127 -12.54 -6.65 -12.13
N LEU A 128 -11.42 -7.34 -11.98
CA LEU A 128 -10.16 -7.11 -12.71
C LEU A 128 -10.25 -7.66 -14.14
N THR A 129 -11.22 -7.21 -14.96
CA THR A 129 -11.35 -7.64 -16.36
C THR A 129 -11.22 -6.55 -17.43
N GLU A 130 -10.77 -5.33 -17.10
CA GLU A 130 -10.59 -4.28 -18.14
C GLU A 130 -9.14 -3.87 -18.41
N ILE A 131 -8.14 -4.67 -18.00
CA ILE A 131 -6.72 -4.38 -18.28
C ILE A 131 -6.31 -4.77 -19.71
N SER A 132 -7.19 -5.42 -20.48
CA SER A 132 -6.89 -5.84 -21.86
C SER A 132 -7.14 -4.75 -22.91
N GLY A 133 -7.93 -3.72 -22.60
CA GLY A 133 -8.27 -2.65 -23.56
C GLY A 133 -7.22 -1.55 -23.66
N MET A 134 -6.41 -1.37 -22.62
CA MET A 134 -5.43 -0.28 -22.55
C MET A 134 -4.24 -0.52 -23.49
N THR A 135 -3.87 -1.78 -23.74
CA THR A 135 -2.61 -2.18 -24.40
C THR A 135 -2.52 -1.74 -25.88
N GLN A 136 -3.66 -1.51 -26.54
CA GLN A 136 -3.70 -1.11 -27.96
C GLN A 136 -3.43 0.39 -28.18
N SER A 137 -3.68 1.24 -27.18
CA SER A 137 -3.48 2.69 -27.28
C SER A 137 -2.02 3.12 -27.10
N TYR A 138 -1.14 2.23 -26.62
CA TYR A 138 0.25 2.58 -26.32
C TYR A 138 1.12 2.72 -27.56
N GLY A 139 0.80 2.08 -28.69
CA GLY A 139 1.65 2.13 -29.89
C GLY A 139 1.87 3.55 -30.46
N ALA A 140 0.82 4.37 -30.48
CA ALA A 140 0.92 5.77 -30.91
C ALA A 140 1.57 6.69 -29.84
N LEU A 141 1.47 6.32 -28.57
CA LEU A 141 2.17 6.98 -27.47
C LEU A 141 3.66 6.64 -27.46
N GLU A 142 4.04 5.40 -27.79
CA GLU A 142 5.42 4.90 -27.88
C GLU A 142 6.20 5.67 -28.96
N LEU A 143 5.58 5.90 -30.13
CA LEU A 143 6.18 6.68 -31.22
C LEU A 143 6.38 8.15 -30.83
N LYS A 144 5.41 8.76 -30.12
CA LYS A 144 5.55 10.12 -29.60
C LYS A 144 6.61 10.19 -28.49
N LEU A 145 6.72 9.17 -27.66
CA LEU A 145 7.79 9.06 -26.66
C LEU A 145 9.17 8.92 -27.31
N GLN A 146 9.29 8.20 -28.44
CA GLN A 146 10.53 8.13 -29.21
C GLN A 146 10.92 9.46 -29.87
N ASP A 147 9.96 10.20 -30.42
CA ASP A 147 10.23 11.54 -30.97
C ASP A 147 10.62 12.54 -29.88
N VAL A 148 9.96 12.47 -28.73
CA VAL A 148 10.35 13.22 -27.54
C VAL A 148 11.76 12.81 -27.11
N GLN A 149 12.09 11.52 -27.06
CA GLN A 149 13.43 11.03 -26.69
C GLN A 149 14.50 11.51 -27.68
N LYS A 150 14.26 11.46 -28.99
CA LYS A 150 15.15 12.06 -30.00
C LYS A 150 15.32 13.56 -29.79
N THR A 151 14.25 14.28 -29.48
CA THR A 151 14.31 15.72 -29.18
C THR A 151 15.12 15.97 -27.92
N ILE A 152 14.95 15.15 -26.88
CA ILE A 152 15.75 15.20 -25.65
C ILE A 152 17.22 14.99 -25.97
N ASP A 153 17.57 13.95 -26.73
CA ASP A 153 18.94 13.59 -27.04
C ASP A 153 19.64 14.71 -27.84
N CYS A 154 18.95 15.32 -28.81
CA CYS A 154 19.44 16.49 -29.55
C CYS A 154 19.64 17.73 -28.65
N LEU A 155 18.80 17.94 -27.64
CA LEU A 155 18.89 19.09 -26.74
C LEU A 155 19.90 18.90 -25.61
N VAL A 156 20.06 17.66 -25.14
CA VAL A 156 21.00 17.30 -24.08
C VAL A 156 22.41 17.18 -24.64
N ASN A 157 22.56 16.61 -25.84
CA ASN A 157 23.85 16.36 -26.48
C ASN A 157 23.88 16.93 -27.92
N PRO A 158 24.02 18.25 -28.09
CA PRO A 158 23.92 18.92 -29.40
C PRO A 158 25.05 18.58 -30.38
N TYR A 159 26.10 17.87 -29.93
CA TYR A 159 27.19 17.36 -30.75
C TYR A 159 27.48 15.90 -30.34
N PRO A 160 26.83 14.92 -30.97
CA PRO A 160 27.22 13.52 -30.79
C PRO A 160 28.61 13.35 -31.42
N GLU A 161 29.56 12.78 -30.68
CA GLU A 161 30.83 12.37 -31.28
C GLU A 161 30.56 11.31 -32.36
N GLU A 162 31.15 11.50 -33.54
CA GLU A 162 31.12 10.57 -34.69
C GLU A 162 31.78 9.22 -34.36
#